data_AF-A0A7L4TNC0-F1
#
_entry.id   AF-A0A7L4TNC0-F1
#
_cell.length_a   1.000
_cell.length_b   1.000
_cell.length_c   1.000
_cell.angle_alpha   90.00
_cell.angle_beta   90.00
_cell.angle_gamma   90.00
#
_symmetry.space_group_name_H-M   'P 1'
#
loop_
_entity.id
_entity.type
_entity.pdbx_description
1 polymer ?
#
loop_
_entity_poly.entity_id
_entity_poly.type
_entity_poly.pdbx_seq_one_letter_code
_entity_poly.pdbx_strand_id
1 'polypeptide(L)'
;MTVNEFITTARQVISDDPKTRLSAKAKQAITDKECIIDIHTHIFDRRCLSTGYVLLRMLKSKLKDLLGLESFEVDSLLIKTEEEIYEEIKANDLNSEEDWEKLESDLETVAELTSEIEFLGLDIREALRVLKKGSMREVLDHYVDNFSVVQLPSYKNRPFLTGVLMMDLATGWDMKPRKCLSAQIDEIKAIMADRPILPFLAIDPRRVSLNDKEENIYDLFIKAFDDRQAPFFGVKCYPSMGYLPTDVRLDPIFKICAEKNIPVVSHCGGESVSTFEKSIVVEDQTGVHNFVIPGNSRPERARYLNNPEAWIPVLEKYPKLKLNLAHFGGDDFWLNHSKTNLGDVRVKKIIAMLKNPNWNVYTDFSFNLVESELFETFKKELDANAEIQSKVMFGTDYWVVLPAGDLLNTQGEFLDQLTDYRDRMISTAPLDFILKI
;
A
#
# COMPACT_ATOMS: atom_id res chain seq x y z
N MET A 1 -6.83 -22.66 -9.47
CA MET A 1 -7.53 -22.60 -10.78
C MET A 1 -6.52 -22.52 -11.93
N THR A 2 -6.79 -23.05 -13.13
CA THR A 2 -5.90 -22.85 -14.31
C THR A 2 -6.05 -21.44 -14.89
N VAL A 3 -5.07 -20.97 -15.68
CA VAL A 3 -5.12 -19.64 -16.33
C VAL A 3 -6.36 -19.49 -17.24
N ASN A 4 -6.69 -20.52 -18.02
CA ASN A 4 -7.84 -20.47 -18.94
C ASN A 4 -9.18 -20.44 -18.18
N GLU A 5 -9.29 -21.23 -17.11
CA GLU A 5 -10.47 -21.19 -16.23
C GLU A 5 -10.61 -19.82 -15.57
N PHE A 6 -9.50 -19.24 -15.09
CA PHE A 6 -9.48 -17.90 -14.50
C PHE A 6 -9.97 -16.83 -15.45
N ILE A 7 -9.36 -16.74 -16.65
CA ILE A 7 -9.73 -15.73 -17.65
C ILE A 7 -11.21 -15.90 -18.06
N THR A 8 -11.65 -17.14 -18.27
CA THR A 8 -13.04 -17.42 -18.68
C THR A 8 -14.03 -17.01 -17.60
N THR A 9 -13.76 -17.40 -16.35
CA THR A 9 -14.62 -17.09 -15.20
C THR A 9 -14.66 -15.58 -14.97
N ALA A 10 -13.50 -14.91 -14.91
CA ALA A 10 -13.42 -13.47 -14.70
C ALA A 10 -14.19 -12.68 -15.76
N ARG A 11 -14.11 -13.09 -17.03
CA ARG A 11 -14.89 -12.45 -18.12
C ARG A 11 -16.38 -12.61 -17.97
N GLN A 12 -16.83 -13.73 -17.42
CA GLN A 12 -18.24 -14.04 -17.21
C GLN A 12 -18.84 -13.29 -16.02
N VAL A 13 -18.10 -13.20 -14.91
CA VAL A 13 -18.64 -12.69 -13.64
C VAL A 13 -18.37 -11.20 -13.42
N ILE A 14 -17.33 -10.64 -14.05
CA ILE A 14 -16.95 -9.24 -13.87
C ILE A 14 -17.45 -8.39 -15.04
N SER A 15 -18.22 -7.35 -14.71
CA SER A 15 -18.69 -6.35 -15.67
C SER A 15 -17.57 -5.42 -16.13
N ASP A 16 -17.68 -4.92 -17.37
CA ASP A 16 -16.76 -3.92 -17.92
C ASP A 16 -17.05 -2.51 -17.35
N ASP A 17 -18.25 -2.27 -16.81
CA ASP A 17 -18.64 -1.00 -16.19
C ASP A 17 -18.16 -0.93 -14.72
N PRO A 18 -17.19 -0.05 -14.39
CA PRO A 18 -16.67 0.08 -13.03
C PRO A 18 -17.72 0.49 -12.00
N LYS A 19 -18.82 1.13 -12.40
CA LYS A 19 -19.89 1.53 -11.46
C LYS A 19 -20.61 0.33 -10.83
N THR A 20 -20.55 -0.82 -11.49
CA THR A 20 -21.10 -2.08 -10.95
C THR A 20 -20.29 -2.60 -9.76
N ARG A 21 -19.02 -2.21 -9.64
CA ARG A 21 -18.12 -2.58 -8.53
C ARG A 21 -18.22 -1.66 -7.31
N LEU A 22 -19.10 -0.65 -7.33
CA LEU A 22 -19.32 0.20 -6.17
C LEU A 22 -20.38 -0.40 -5.23
N SER A 23 -20.05 -0.52 -3.94
CA SER A 23 -21.03 -0.85 -2.90
C SER A 23 -22.11 0.23 -2.80
N ALA A 24 -23.23 -0.06 -2.12
CA ALA A 24 -24.27 0.93 -1.88
C ALA A 24 -23.74 2.18 -1.15
N LYS A 25 -22.84 1.99 -0.18
CA LYS A 25 -22.20 3.09 0.57
C LYS A 25 -21.24 3.91 -0.27
N ALA A 26 -20.40 3.25 -1.09
CA ALA A 26 -19.51 3.94 -2.01
C ALA A 26 -20.31 4.75 -3.06
N LYS A 27 -21.38 4.17 -3.63
CA LYS A 27 -22.28 4.89 -4.55
C LYS A 27 -22.88 6.13 -3.88
N GLN A 28 -23.41 5.98 -2.66
CA GLN A 28 -23.98 7.10 -1.91
C GLN A 28 -22.96 8.24 -1.71
N ALA A 29 -21.73 7.91 -1.31
CA ALA A 29 -20.69 8.90 -1.09
C ALA A 29 -20.40 9.71 -2.37
N ILE A 30 -20.10 9.03 -3.49
CA ILE A 30 -19.70 9.71 -4.73
C ILE A 30 -20.83 10.44 -5.47
N THR A 31 -22.10 10.23 -5.10
CA THR A 31 -23.19 11.04 -5.67
C THR A 31 -23.18 12.47 -5.16
N ASP A 32 -22.55 12.72 -4.02
CA ASP A 32 -22.31 14.07 -3.52
C ASP A 32 -21.09 14.68 -4.23
N LYS A 33 -21.24 15.88 -4.76
CA LYS A 33 -20.17 16.62 -5.45
C LYS A 33 -19.05 17.03 -4.49
N GLU A 34 -19.37 17.11 -3.19
CA GLU A 34 -18.42 17.42 -2.14
C GLU A 34 -17.71 16.16 -1.61
N CYS A 35 -17.94 14.97 -2.18
CA CYS A 35 -17.24 13.77 -1.75
C CYS A 35 -15.72 13.91 -1.86
N ILE A 36 -15.03 13.61 -0.77
CA ILE A 36 -13.57 13.52 -0.71
C ILE A 36 -13.16 12.05 -0.85
N ILE A 37 -12.14 11.80 -1.64
CA ILE A 37 -11.61 10.48 -1.93
C ILE A 37 -10.15 10.44 -1.53
N ASP A 38 -9.86 9.65 -0.50
CA ASP A 38 -8.50 9.19 -0.21
C ASP A 38 -8.28 7.89 -0.98
N ILE A 39 -7.44 7.89 -2.02
CA ILE A 39 -7.27 6.71 -2.88
C ILE A 39 -6.30 5.67 -2.29
N HIS A 40 -5.58 6.00 -1.23
CA HIS A 40 -4.45 5.22 -0.72
C HIS A 40 -4.48 5.17 0.80
N THR A 41 -4.99 4.08 1.35
CA THR A 41 -5.00 3.82 2.80
C THR A 41 -4.73 2.34 3.06
N HIS A 42 -3.81 2.05 3.98
CA HIS A 42 -3.62 0.70 4.50
C HIS A 42 -4.43 0.47 5.76
N ILE A 43 -5.13 -0.67 5.81
CA ILE A 43 -5.75 -1.21 7.02
C ILE A 43 -5.32 -2.66 7.15
N PHE A 44 -5.23 -3.15 8.38
CA PHE A 44 -4.83 -4.52 8.65
C PHE A 44 -5.50 -5.04 9.91
N ASP A 45 -5.53 -6.36 10.03
CA ASP A 45 -5.81 -7.07 11.26
C ASP A 45 -4.46 -7.46 11.87
N ARG A 46 -4.27 -7.28 13.17
CA ARG A 46 -3.01 -7.67 13.85
C ARG A 46 -2.62 -9.13 13.61
N ARG A 47 -3.60 -10.01 13.36
CA ARG A 47 -3.38 -11.43 13.03
C ARG A 47 -2.73 -11.65 11.65
N CYS A 48 -2.64 -10.61 10.83
CA CYS A 48 -1.91 -10.60 9.57
C CYS A 48 -0.41 -10.28 9.75
N LEU A 49 -0.02 -9.74 10.90
CA LEU A 49 1.38 -9.46 11.25
C LEU A 49 1.99 -10.64 12.02
N SER A 50 3.32 -10.72 12.08
CA SER A 50 4.05 -11.59 13.01
C SER A 50 4.61 -10.78 14.15
N THR A 51 4.69 -11.36 15.35
CA THR A 51 5.42 -10.72 16.46
C THR A 51 6.87 -10.48 16.06
N GLY A 52 7.45 -11.39 15.28
CA GLY A 52 8.79 -11.24 14.73
C GLY A 52 9.03 -9.96 13.93
N TYR A 53 8.09 -9.59 13.04
CA TYR A 53 8.21 -8.32 12.31
C TYR A 53 8.09 -7.10 13.24
N VAL A 54 7.17 -7.15 14.19
CA VAL A 54 6.97 -6.08 15.18
C VAL A 54 8.24 -5.93 16.04
N LEU A 55 8.82 -7.04 16.50
CA LEU A 55 10.09 -7.11 17.23
C LEU A 55 11.27 -6.57 16.42
N LEU A 56 11.40 -6.92 15.14
CA LEU A 56 12.45 -6.36 14.27
C LEU A 56 12.38 -4.83 14.23
N ARG A 57 11.16 -4.29 14.11
CA ARG A 57 10.93 -2.83 14.12
C ARG A 57 11.24 -2.22 15.49
N MET A 58 10.99 -2.95 16.59
CA MET A 58 11.32 -2.50 17.95
C MET A 58 12.82 -2.46 18.20
N LEU A 59 13.54 -3.53 17.86
CA LEU A 59 14.99 -3.66 18.06
C LEU A 59 15.80 -2.58 17.32
N LYS A 60 15.23 -2.04 16.24
CA LYS A 60 15.76 -0.95 15.44
C LYS A 60 15.45 0.45 15.98
N SER A 61 14.47 0.56 16.87
CA SER A 61 14.12 1.82 17.55
C SER A 61 14.93 2.00 18.83
N LYS A 62 14.86 3.18 19.46
CA LYS A 62 15.46 3.42 20.79
C LYS A 62 14.81 2.62 21.93
N LEU A 63 13.76 1.83 21.65
CA LEU A 63 13.06 0.97 22.63
C LEU A 63 13.93 -0.16 23.18
N LYS A 64 15.02 -0.50 22.49
CA LYS A 64 15.90 -1.62 22.82
C LYS A 64 16.46 -1.57 24.25
N ASP A 65 16.74 -0.38 24.78
CA ASP A 65 17.33 -0.20 26.11
C ASP A 65 16.31 -0.30 27.26
N LEU A 66 15.01 -0.33 26.93
CA LEU A 66 13.89 -0.33 27.87
C LEU A 66 13.20 -1.69 28.00
N LEU A 67 13.59 -2.66 27.16
CA LEU A 67 12.98 -3.98 27.11
C LEU A 67 13.86 -5.01 27.80
N GLY A 68 13.30 -5.73 28.78
CA GLY A 68 13.92 -6.87 29.46
C GLY A 68 13.94 -8.13 28.59
N LEU A 69 14.47 -8.05 27.37
CA LEU A 69 14.58 -9.19 26.44
C LEU A 69 15.73 -10.11 26.86
N GLU A 70 15.52 -10.90 27.90
CA GLU A 70 16.50 -11.90 28.40
C GLU A 70 16.87 -12.97 27.36
N SER A 71 16.09 -13.13 26.29
CA SER A 71 16.27 -14.16 25.25
C SER A 71 17.18 -13.77 24.08
N PHE A 72 17.56 -12.49 23.95
CA PHE A 72 18.46 -12.03 22.90
C PHE A 72 19.65 -11.32 23.54
N GLU A 73 20.89 -11.77 23.29
CA GLU A 73 22.07 -11.04 23.74
C GLU A 73 22.10 -9.67 23.07
N VAL A 74 21.63 -8.66 23.81
CA VAL A 74 21.29 -7.30 23.35
C VAL A 74 22.49 -6.62 22.66
N ASP A 75 23.71 -6.85 23.15
CA ASP A 75 24.94 -6.30 22.56
C ASP A 75 25.30 -6.94 21.21
N SER A 76 24.98 -8.22 21.00
CA SER A 76 25.28 -8.94 19.75
C SER A 76 24.43 -8.46 18.56
N LEU A 77 23.23 -7.92 18.83
CA LEU A 77 22.29 -7.41 17.82
C LEU A 77 22.70 -6.06 17.22
N LEU A 78 23.63 -5.32 17.84
CA LEU A 78 24.08 -4.00 17.35
C LEU A 78 24.90 -4.07 16.05
N ILE A 79 25.50 -5.22 15.78
CA ILE A 79 26.41 -5.42 14.64
C ILE A 79 25.69 -6.11 13.47
N LYS A 80 24.47 -6.61 13.70
CA LYS A 80 23.69 -7.37 12.71
C LYS A 80 22.87 -6.46 11.80
N THR A 81 22.79 -6.84 10.54
CA THR A 81 21.89 -6.29 9.52
C THR A 81 20.43 -6.65 9.80
N GLU A 82 19.47 -5.98 9.14
CA GLU A 82 18.04 -6.34 9.28
C GLU A 82 17.77 -7.76 8.85
N GLU A 83 18.43 -8.18 7.77
CA GLU A 83 18.35 -9.51 7.23
C GLU A 83 18.84 -10.56 8.25
N GLU A 84 19.96 -10.30 8.95
CA GLU A 84 20.46 -11.22 9.99
C GLU A 84 19.54 -11.30 11.20
N ILE A 85 18.99 -10.18 11.66
CA ILE A 85 18.02 -10.16 12.78
C ILE A 85 16.73 -10.90 12.37
N TYR A 86 16.27 -10.69 11.13
CA TYR A 86 15.07 -11.33 10.62
C TYR A 86 15.21 -12.85 10.56
N GLU A 87 16.34 -13.38 10.07
CA GLU A 87 16.60 -14.82 10.05
C GLU A 87 16.61 -15.44 11.45
N GLU A 88 17.16 -14.75 12.45
CA GLU A 88 17.15 -15.22 13.84
C GLU A 88 15.74 -15.25 14.44
N ILE A 89 14.94 -14.22 14.15
CA ILE A 89 13.54 -14.18 14.58
C ILE A 89 12.74 -15.29 13.92
N LYS A 90 12.93 -15.52 12.61
CA LYS A 90 12.26 -16.57 11.85
C LYS A 90 12.61 -17.95 12.37
N ALA A 91 13.87 -18.18 12.76
CA ALA A 91 14.31 -19.46 13.33
C ALA A 91 13.64 -19.80 14.68
N ASN A 92 13.18 -18.80 15.42
CA ASN A 92 12.56 -18.97 16.74
C ASN A 92 11.03 -19.13 16.70
N ASP A 93 10.39 -18.99 15.52
CA ASP A 93 8.93 -19.12 15.31
C ASP A 93 8.05 -18.41 16.35
N LEU A 94 8.48 -17.20 16.77
CA LEU A 94 7.70 -16.35 17.68
C LEU A 94 6.47 -15.85 16.91
N ASN A 95 5.29 -16.45 17.12
CA ASN A 95 4.03 -15.97 16.55
C ASN A 95 2.76 -16.54 17.21
N SER A 96 2.87 -17.15 18.39
CA SER A 96 1.73 -17.66 19.15
C SER A 96 0.90 -16.54 19.79
N GLU A 97 -0.32 -16.82 20.26
CA GLU A 97 -1.10 -15.84 21.05
C GLU A 97 -0.32 -15.39 22.30
N GLU A 98 0.38 -16.31 22.97
CA GLU A 98 1.19 -16.02 24.16
C GLU A 98 2.34 -15.07 23.82
N ASP A 99 2.99 -15.24 22.66
CA ASP A 99 4.03 -14.32 22.18
C ASP A 99 3.45 -12.91 21.94
N TRP A 100 2.23 -12.83 21.40
CA TRP A 100 1.54 -11.57 21.16
C TRP A 100 1.14 -10.88 22.47
N GLU A 101 0.61 -11.62 23.44
CA GLU A 101 0.28 -11.09 24.77
C GLU A 101 1.51 -10.58 25.51
N LYS A 102 2.62 -11.32 25.44
CA LYS A 102 3.91 -10.88 26.00
C LYS A 102 4.40 -9.61 25.32
N LEU A 103 4.39 -9.57 23.99
CA LEU A 103 4.81 -8.41 23.22
C LEU A 103 3.97 -7.17 23.52
N GLU A 104 2.66 -7.35 23.68
CA GLU A 104 1.73 -6.27 24.04
C GLU A 104 2.04 -5.73 25.45
N SER A 105 2.24 -6.62 26.43
CA SER A 105 2.63 -6.24 27.80
C SER A 105 3.99 -5.52 27.85
N ASP A 106 4.96 -6.00 27.06
CA ASP A 106 6.28 -5.38 26.96
C ASP A 106 6.16 -3.97 26.36
N LEU A 107 5.40 -3.81 25.27
CA LEU A 107 5.14 -2.51 24.66
C LEU A 107 4.41 -1.55 25.62
N GLU A 108 3.40 -2.02 26.35
CA GLU A 108 2.69 -1.22 27.37
C GLU A 108 3.65 -0.69 28.44
N THR A 109 4.52 -1.56 28.96
CA THR A 109 5.54 -1.18 29.94
C THR A 109 6.42 -0.06 29.38
N VAL A 110 6.88 -0.18 28.13
CA VAL A 110 7.73 0.86 27.54
C VAL A 110 6.96 2.17 27.33
N ALA A 111 5.69 2.11 26.94
CA ALA A 111 4.83 3.30 26.77
C ALA A 111 4.48 4.04 28.08
N GLU A 112 4.54 3.34 29.21
CA GLU A 112 4.45 3.94 30.56
C GLU A 112 5.74 4.64 30.96
N LEU A 113 6.89 4.07 30.59
CA LEU A 113 8.22 4.59 30.94
C LEU A 113 8.59 5.86 30.17
N THR A 114 8.06 6.05 28.96
CA THR A 114 8.36 7.21 28.13
C THR A 114 7.32 7.45 27.04
N SER A 115 7.06 8.73 26.74
CA SER A 115 6.29 9.17 25.56
C SER A 115 7.18 9.79 24.48
N GLU A 116 8.50 9.75 24.65
CA GLU A 116 9.47 10.35 23.71
C GLU A 116 10.02 9.34 22.70
N ILE A 117 9.50 8.10 22.69
CA ILE A 117 9.99 7.05 21.79
C ILE A 117 8.99 6.77 20.69
N GLU A 118 9.51 6.78 19.47
CA GLU A 118 8.81 6.39 18.27
C GLU A 118 8.91 4.87 18.04
N PHE A 119 7.77 4.19 17.90
CA PHE A 119 7.64 2.78 17.56
C PHE A 119 6.87 2.60 16.26
N LEU A 120 7.42 1.82 15.33
CA LEU A 120 6.99 1.82 13.92
C LEU A 120 7.08 3.22 13.29
N GLY A 121 7.64 4.21 14.01
CA GLY A 121 7.71 5.66 13.77
C GLY A 121 6.58 6.46 14.44
N LEU A 122 5.53 5.81 14.92
CA LEU A 122 4.48 6.47 15.70
C LEU A 122 4.99 6.78 17.10
N ASP A 123 4.42 7.78 17.79
CA ASP A 123 4.44 7.75 19.26
C ASP A 123 4.01 6.35 19.73
N ILE A 124 4.82 5.70 20.57
CA ILE A 124 4.62 4.31 20.96
C ILE A 124 3.20 4.02 21.48
N ARG A 125 2.53 5.01 22.07
CA ARG A 125 1.14 4.88 22.54
C ARG A 125 0.15 4.80 21.39
N GLU A 126 0.35 5.57 20.33
CA GLU A 126 -0.48 5.48 19.12
C GLU A 126 -0.21 4.17 18.36
N ALA A 127 1.05 3.74 18.27
CA ALA A 127 1.39 2.44 17.70
C ALA A 127 0.66 1.30 18.43
N LEU A 128 0.71 1.33 19.76
CA LEU A 128 -0.02 0.40 20.62
C LEU A 128 -1.53 0.46 20.41
N ARG A 129 -2.12 1.66 20.31
CA ARG A 129 -3.58 1.81 20.13
C ARG A 129 -4.09 1.14 18.86
N VAL A 130 -3.31 1.21 17.78
CA VAL A 130 -3.67 0.55 16.52
C VAL A 130 -3.36 -0.94 16.55
N LEU A 131 -2.21 -1.35 17.11
CA LEU A 131 -1.88 -2.78 17.26
C LEU A 131 -2.87 -3.53 18.17
N LYS A 132 -3.49 -2.82 19.12
CA LYS A 132 -4.59 -3.31 19.96
C LYS A 132 -5.91 -3.48 19.22
N LYS A 133 -6.06 -2.93 18.02
CA LYS A 133 -7.26 -3.14 17.21
C LYS A 133 -7.28 -4.57 16.70
N GLY A 134 -8.38 -5.27 16.97
CA GLY A 134 -8.54 -6.68 16.65
C GLY A 134 -9.08 -6.95 15.24
N SER A 135 -9.38 -5.89 14.50
CA SER A 135 -10.01 -5.97 13.17
C SER A 135 -9.59 -4.82 12.26
N MET A 136 -9.63 -5.05 10.94
CA MET A 136 -9.42 -4.01 9.93
C MET A 136 -10.44 -2.88 10.05
N ARG A 137 -11.66 -3.21 10.49
CA ARG A 137 -12.72 -2.22 10.73
C ARG A 137 -12.32 -1.23 11.80
N GLU A 138 -11.81 -1.71 12.93
CA GLU A 138 -11.39 -0.84 14.03
C GLU A 138 -10.21 0.06 13.63
N VAL A 139 -9.28 -0.45 12.81
CA VAL A 139 -8.19 0.36 12.24
C VAL A 139 -8.74 1.44 11.30
N LEU A 140 -9.67 1.09 10.41
CA LEU A 140 -10.33 2.04 9.51
C LEU A 140 -11.11 3.11 10.28
N ASP A 141 -11.93 2.71 11.26
CA ASP A 141 -12.73 3.63 12.05
C ASP A 141 -11.82 4.57 12.85
N HIS A 142 -10.72 4.06 13.41
CA HIS A 142 -9.73 4.88 14.09
C HIS A 142 -9.05 5.89 13.14
N TYR A 143 -8.71 5.50 11.92
CA TYR A 143 -8.23 6.42 10.88
C TYR A 143 -9.23 7.54 10.62
N VAL A 144 -10.47 7.17 10.29
CA VAL A 144 -11.51 8.11 9.89
C VAL A 144 -11.81 9.09 11.02
N ASP A 145 -11.89 8.61 12.26
CA ASP A 145 -12.28 9.41 13.42
C ASP A 145 -11.17 10.35 13.93
N ASN A 146 -9.89 10.06 13.66
CA ASN A 146 -8.79 10.78 14.29
C ASN A 146 -7.83 11.45 13.30
N PHE A 147 -7.70 10.94 12.08
CA PHE A 147 -6.63 11.37 11.17
C PHE A 147 -7.12 11.71 9.77
N SER A 148 -8.31 11.29 9.36
CA SER A 148 -8.80 11.61 8.03
C SER A 148 -9.06 13.11 7.84
N VAL A 149 -8.96 13.56 6.59
CA VAL A 149 -9.16 14.95 6.19
C VAL A 149 -10.51 15.52 6.63
N VAL A 150 -11.55 14.70 6.79
CA VAL A 150 -12.87 15.14 7.25
C VAL A 150 -12.94 15.49 8.73
N GLN A 151 -11.86 15.30 9.50
CA GLN A 151 -11.75 15.82 10.86
C GLN A 151 -11.32 17.30 10.89
N LEU A 152 -10.78 17.82 9.79
CA LEU A 152 -10.44 19.24 9.68
C LEU A 152 -11.72 20.10 9.56
N PRO A 153 -11.76 21.30 10.18
CA PRO A 153 -12.94 22.17 10.16
C PRO A 153 -13.48 22.46 8.75
N SER A 154 -12.60 22.64 7.77
CA SER A 154 -12.95 22.97 6.37
C SER A 154 -13.63 21.83 5.61
N TYR A 155 -13.49 20.58 6.07
CA TYR A 155 -14.00 19.39 5.39
C TYR A 155 -14.99 18.59 6.24
N LYS A 156 -15.30 19.07 7.44
CA LYS A 156 -16.16 18.38 8.39
C LYS A 156 -17.53 18.06 7.79
N ASN A 157 -17.99 16.84 8.03
CA ASN A 157 -19.27 16.28 7.54
C ASN A 157 -19.36 16.05 6.02
N ARG A 158 -18.30 16.32 5.24
CA ARG A 158 -18.29 15.94 3.82
C ARG A 158 -18.30 14.42 3.68
N PRO A 159 -18.97 13.85 2.68
CA PRO A 159 -18.86 12.43 2.39
C PRO A 159 -17.39 12.06 2.11
N PHE A 160 -16.96 10.94 2.67
CA PHE A 160 -15.59 10.46 2.56
C PHE A 160 -15.60 9.05 1.99
N LEU A 161 -14.77 8.79 0.98
CA LEU A 161 -14.58 7.48 0.37
C LEU A 161 -13.11 7.09 0.50
N THR A 162 -12.85 5.89 0.99
CA THR A 162 -11.48 5.43 1.26
C THR A 162 -11.08 4.27 0.35
N GLY A 163 -10.00 4.45 -0.40
CA GLY A 163 -9.29 3.42 -1.16
C GLY A 163 -8.48 2.55 -0.21
N VAL A 164 -9.01 1.37 0.11
CA VAL A 164 -8.41 0.43 1.05
C VAL A 164 -7.50 -0.52 0.29
N LEU A 165 -6.20 -0.43 0.54
CA LEU A 165 -5.20 -1.26 -0.09
C LEU A 165 -4.82 -2.41 0.86
N MET A 166 -5.13 -3.65 0.46
CA MET A 166 -4.75 -4.82 1.25
C MET A 166 -3.22 -4.94 1.41
N MET A 167 -2.79 -5.58 2.50
CA MET A 167 -1.39 -5.97 2.67
C MET A 167 -1.26 -7.48 2.64
N ASP A 168 -0.32 -7.96 1.84
CA ASP A 168 0.10 -9.34 1.84
C ASP A 168 1.59 -9.41 2.15
N LEU A 169 1.89 -9.74 3.41
CA LEU A 169 3.26 -9.82 3.93
C LEU A 169 3.75 -11.28 3.99
N ALA A 170 2.83 -12.24 3.87
CA ALA A 170 3.08 -13.66 4.10
C ALA A 170 4.12 -14.22 3.13
N THR A 171 3.92 -14.00 1.83
CA THR A 171 4.79 -14.51 0.76
C THR A 171 6.14 -13.82 0.73
N GLY A 172 6.17 -12.50 0.91
CA GLY A 172 7.39 -11.71 0.80
C GLY A 172 8.35 -11.88 1.97
N TRP A 173 7.84 -12.32 3.13
CA TRP A 173 8.63 -12.59 4.33
C TRP A 173 8.71 -14.08 4.67
N ASP A 174 8.08 -14.95 3.88
CA ASP A 174 8.02 -16.39 4.14
C ASP A 174 7.51 -16.68 5.57
N MET A 175 6.34 -16.10 5.86
CA MET A 175 5.68 -16.20 7.15
C MET A 175 4.24 -16.68 6.98
N LYS A 176 3.72 -17.39 7.99
CA LYS A 176 2.33 -17.83 8.01
C LYS A 176 1.52 -16.97 8.99
N PRO A 177 0.71 -16.01 8.52
CA PRO A 177 -0.13 -15.21 9.40
C PRO A 177 -1.24 -16.09 10.03
N ARG A 178 -1.72 -15.67 11.22
CA ARG A 178 -2.87 -16.30 11.88
C ARG A 178 -4.16 -16.09 11.09
N LYS A 179 -4.22 -15.04 10.26
CA LYS A 179 -5.32 -14.74 9.35
C LYS A 179 -4.87 -14.80 7.90
N CYS A 180 -5.36 -15.78 7.15
CA CYS A 180 -5.07 -15.96 5.73
C CYS A 180 -5.68 -14.85 4.86
N LEU A 181 -5.20 -14.73 3.62
CA LEU A 181 -5.62 -13.69 2.69
C LEU A 181 -7.12 -13.79 2.33
N SER A 182 -7.67 -15.00 2.24
CA SER A 182 -9.10 -15.21 2.03
C SER A 182 -9.97 -14.65 3.17
N ALA A 183 -9.58 -14.89 4.43
CA ALA A 183 -10.29 -14.34 5.59
C ALA A 183 -10.19 -12.80 5.67
N GLN A 184 -9.12 -12.22 5.14
CA GLN A 184 -9.00 -10.77 5.00
C GLN A 184 -9.99 -10.21 3.96
N ILE A 185 -10.19 -10.91 2.83
CA ILE A 185 -11.20 -10.55 1.82
C ILE A 185 -12.60 -10.54 2.45
N ASP A 186 -12.94 -11.56 3.24
CA ASP A 186 -14.26 -11.67 3.88
C ASP A 186 -14.51 -10.53 4.89
N GLU A 187 -13.49 -10.15 5.66
CA GLU A 187 -13.59 -9.01 6.58
C GLU A 187 -13.82 -7.69 5.84
N ILE A 188 -13.06 -7.43 4.76
CA ILE A 188 -13.23 -6.22 3.96
C ILE A 188 -14.62 -6.17 3.33
N LYS A 189 -15.14 -7.30 2.81
CA LYS A 189 -16.51 -7.37 2.29
C LYS A 189 -17.55 -7.02 3.36
N ALA A 190 -17.33 -7.41 4.61
CA ALA A 190 -18.21 -7.02 5.71
C ALA A 190 -18.17 -5.51 5.98
N ILE A 191 -17.00 -4.88 5.89
CA ILE A 191 -16.83 -3.41 6.03
C ILE A 191 -17.55 -2.65 4.91
N MET A 192 -17.57 -3.18 3.68
CA MET A 192 -18.24 -2.52 2.55
C MET A 192 -19.76 -2.36 2.72
N ALA A 193 -20.37 -3.14 3.62
CA ALA A 193 -21.81 -3.09 3.88
C ALA A 193 -22.22 -1.76 4.56
N ASP A 194 -21.34 -1.19 5.39
CA ASP A 194 -21.65 -0.01 6.20
C ASP A 194 -20.67 1.16 6.04
N ARG A 195 -19.48 0.93 5.47
CA ARG A 195 -18.51 1.99 5.16
C ARG A 195 -18.36 2.25 3.65
N PRO A 196 -18.21 3.53 3.25
CA PRO A 196 -17.85 3.91 1.89
C PRO A 196 -16.36 3.63 1.66
N ILE A 197 -16.04 2.41 1.19
CA ILE A 197 -14.67 2.03 0.82
C ILE A 197 -14.58 1.47 -0.60
N LEU A 198 -13.39 1.57 -1.20
CA LEU A 198 -13.00 0.92 -2.44
C LEU A 198 -11.85 -0.04 -2.13
N PRO A 199 -12.09 -1.35 -2.01
CA PRO A 199 -11.02 -2.26 -1.66
C PRO A 199 -10.21 -2.73 -2.87
N PHE A 200 -8.90 -2.81 -2.67
CA PHE A 200 -7.91 -3.26 -3.64
C PHE A 200 -7.26 -4.55 -3.16
N LEU A 201 -7.43 -5.62 -3.94
CA LEU A 201 -6.90 -6.94 -3.62
C LEU A 201 -5.38 -6.95 -3.79
N ALA A 202 -4.64 -7.35 -2.76
CA ALA A 202 -3.20 -7.59 -2.88
C ALA A 202 -2.94 -8.79 -3.78
N ILE A 203 -2.07 -8.64 -4.79
CA ILE A 203 -1.68 -9.71 -5.70
C ILE A 203 -0.20 -10.05 -5.54
N ASP A 204 0.13 -11.34 -5.61
CA ASP A 204 1.50 -11.84 -5.57
C ASP A 204 1.61 -13.07 -6.49
N PRO A 205 2.55 -13.10 -7.46
CA PRO A 205 2.67 -14.19 -8.42
C PRO A 205 3.00 -15.54 -7.77
N ARG A 206 3.68 -15.55 -6.61
CA ARG A 206 4.08 -16.77 -5.91
C ARG A 206 2.88 -17.56 -5.37
N ARG A 207 1.72 -16.91 -5.24
CA ARG A 207 0.46 -17.55 -4.84
C ARG A 207 -0.17 -18.40 -5.95
N VAL A 208 0.20 -18.19 -7.22
CA VAL A 208 -0.37 -18.97 -8.33
C VAL A 208 -0.04 -20.47 -8.21
N SER A 209 1.11 -20.81 -7.64
CA SER A 209 1.53 -22.21 -7.44
C SER A 209 0.93 -22.87 -6.20
N LEU A 210 0.15 -22.15 -5.39
CA LEU A 210 -0.50 -22.71 -4.20
C LEU A 210 -1.76 -23.48 -4.60
N ASN A 211 -1.87 -24.73 -4.14
CA ASN A 211 -3.02 -25.61 -4.44
C ASN A 211 -4.26 -25.30 -3.59
N ASP A 212 -4.07 -24.63 -2.45
CA ASP A 212 -5.17 -24.21 -1.59
C ASP A 212 -5.89 -23.01 -2.22
N LYS A 213 -7.21 -23.13 -2.41
CA LYS A 213 -8.05 -22.08 -2.99
C LYS A 213 -8.14 -20.83 -2.10
N GLU A 214 -7.94 -21.00 -0.79
CA GLU A 214 -7.92 -19.90 0.17
C GLU A 214 -6.60 -19.11 0.13
N GLU A 215 -5.64 -19.56 -0.67
CA GLU A 215 -4.32 -18.92 -0.83
C GLU A 215 -3.97 -18.61 -2.30
N ASN A 216 -4.55 -19.35 -3.26
CA ASN A 216 -4.29 -19.20 -4.69
C ASN A 216 -4.83 -17.87 -5.22
N ILE A 217 -3.97 -17.04 -5.81
CA ILE A 217 -4.36 -15.68 -6.19
C ILE A 217 -5.44 -15.61 -7.27
N TYR A 218 -5.56 -16.60 -8.16
CA TYR A 218 -6.65 -16.62 -9.15
C TYR A 218 -8.00 -16.94 -8.49
N ASP A 219 -8.02 -17.93 -7.58
CA ASP A 219 -9.21 -18.26 -6.81
C ASP A 219 -9.63 -17.08 -5.90
N LEU A 220 -8.66 -16.43 -5.25
CA LEU A 220 -8.90 -15.24 -4.42
C LEU A 220 -9.36 -14.03 -5.22
N PHE A 221 -8.84 -13.82 -6.43
CA PHE A 221 -9.33 -12.78 -7.33
C PHE A 221 -10.80 -13.02 -7.69
N ILE A 222 -11.19 -14.25 -8.06
CA ILE A 222 -12.60 -14.54 -8.32
C ILE A 222 -13.44 -14.33 -7.05
N LYS A 223 -12.99 -14.81 -5.87
CA LYS A 223 -13.68 -14.56 -4.59
C LYS A 223 -13.89 -13.07 -4.31
N ALA A 224 -12.89 -12.23 -4.60
CA ALA A 224 -12.94 -10.80 -4.35
C ALA A 224 -13.93 -10.07 -5.29
N PHE A 225 -13.94 -10.42 -6.59
CA PHE A 225 -14.70 -9.68 -7.61
C PHE A 225 -16.06 -10.29 -7.98
N ASP A 226 -16.28 -11.60 -7.79
CA ASP A 226 -17.56 -12.27 -8.02
C ASP A 226 -18.50 -12.10 -6.82
N ASP A 227 -18.97 -10.87 -6.64
CA ASP A 227 -19.93 -10.52 -5.59
C ASP A 227 -20.87 -9.43 -6.07
N ARG A 228 -22.19 -9.62 -5.88
CA ARG A 228 -23.19 -8.65 -6.34
C ARG A 228 -23.35 -7.46 -5.40
N GLN A 229 -22.94 -7.58 -4.14
CA GLN A 229 -23.15 -6.56 -3.10
C GLN A 229 -21.84 -5.91 -2.66
N ALA A 230 -20.80 -6.72 -2.50
CA ALA A 230 -19.49 -6.30 -2.02
C ALA A 230 -18.35 -6.73 -2.97
N PRO A 231 -18.41 -6.39 -4.28
CA PRO A 231 -17.30 -6.66 -5.19
C PRO A 231 -16.10 -5.78 -4.86
N PHE A 232 -14.91 -6.34 -4.95
CA PHE A 232 -13.69 -5.55 -4.91
C PHE A 232 -13.60 -4.58 -6.09
N PHE A 233 -12.86 -3.49 -5.90
CA PHE A 233 -12.80 -2.42 -6.89
C PHE A 233 -11.55 -2.51 -7.78
N GLY A 234 -10.39 -2.76 -7.17
CA GLY A 234 -9.09 -2.74 -7.84
C GLY A 234 -8.13 -3.83 -7.35
N VAL A 235 -6.89 -3.79 -7.83
CA VAL A 235 -5.80 -4.65 -7.34
C VAL A 235 -4.60 -3.82 -6.91
N LYS A 236 -3.90 -4.27 -5.88
CA LYS A 236 -2.66 -3.70 -5.38
C LYS A 236 -1.51 -4.64 -5.72
N CYS A 237 -0.54 -4.14 -6.47
CA CYS A 237 0.73 -4.79 -6.74
C CYS A 237 1.81 -4.14 -5.86
N TYR A 238 2.67 -4.92 -5.21
CA TYR A 238 3.74 -4.43 -4.36
C TYR A 238 5.08 -5.12 -4.66
N PRO A 239 5.75 -4.74 -5.77
CA PRO A 239 6.96 -5.43 -6.25
C PRO A 239 8.09 -5.56 -5.21
N SER A 240 8.27 -4.56 -4.33
CA SER A 240 9.29 -4.61 -3.27
C SER A 240 9.14 -5.80 -2.33
N MET A 241 7.98 -6.47 -2.28
CA MET A 241 7.80 -7.74 -1.56
C MET A 241 8.47 -8.94 -2.22
N GLY A 242 9.19 -8.74 -3.33
CA GLY A 242 10.09 -9.74 -3.91
C GLY A 242 9.56 -10.38 -5.18
N TYR A 243 9.00 -9.59 -6.10
CA TYR A 243 8.62 -10.02 -7.44
C TYR A 243 8.65 -8.85 -8.42
N LEU A 244 8.58 -9.14 -9.71
CA LEU A 244 8.51 -8.13 -10.77
C LEU A 244 7.07 -8.03 -11.31
N PRO A 245 6.61 -6.83 -11.71
CA PRO A 245 5.30 -6.69 -12.38
C PRO A 245 5.27 -7.40 -13.75
N THR A 246 6.43 -7.74 -14.32
CA THR A 246 6.54 -8.49 -15.58
C THR A 246 6.50 -10.01 -15.39
N ASP A 247 6.36 -10.51 -14.16
CA ASP A 247 6.21 -11.94 -13.91
C ASP A 247 4.95 -12.46 -14.64
N VAL A 248 5.10 -13.49 -15.49
CA VAL A 248 4.02 -13.95 -16.38
C VAL A 248 2.83 -14.52 -15.62
N ARG A 249 2.99 -14.88 -14.36
CA ARG A 249 1.88 -15.31 -13.48
C ARG A 249 0.93 -14.16 -13.14
N LEU A 250 1.36 -12.89 -13.26
CA LEU A 250 0.48 -11.73 -13.12
C LEU A 250 -0.18 -11.32 -14.44
N ASP A 251 0.32 -11.79 -15.58
CA ASP A 251 -0.17 -11.40 -16.91
C ASP A 251 -1.68 -11.63 -17.11
N PRO A 252 -2.26 -12.79 -16.70
CA PRO A 252 -3.70 -13.01 -16.80
C PRO A 252 -4.52 -12.01 -15.97
N ILE A 253 -4.00 -11.59 -14.81
CA ILE A 253 -4.66 -10.61 -13.95
C ILE A 253 -4.66 -9.24 -14.64
N PHE A 254 -3.52 -8.77 -15.13
CA PHE A 254 -3.45 -7.47 -15.82
C PHE A 254 -4.26 -7.42 -17.10
N LYS A 255 -4.34 -8.55 -17.82
CA LYS A 255 -5.26 -8.69 -18.97
C LYS A 255 -6.71 -8.44 -18.57
N ILE A 256 -7.19 -9.11 -17.53
CA ILE A 256 -8.55 -8.91 -17.01
C ILE A 256 -8.72 -7.48 -16.51
N CYS A 257 -7.74 -6.92 -15.82
CA CYS A 257 -7.82 -5.55 -15.33
C CYS A 257 -7.99 -4.53 -16.46
N ALA A 258 -7.23 -4.67 -17.55
CA ALA A 258 -7.34 -3.82 -18.73
C ALA A 258 -8.67 -4.04 -19.49
N GLU A 259 -9.14 -5.28 -19.63
CA GLU A 259 -10.42 -5.59 -20.29
C GLU A 259 -11.63 -5.07 -19.49
N LYS A 260 -11.56 -5.13 -18.15
CA LYS A 260 -12.70 -4.88 -17.25
C LYS A 260 -12.67 -3.52 -16.56
N ASN A 261 -11.71 -2.64 -16.89
CA ASN A 261 -11.51 -1.34 -16.23
C ASN A 261 -11.27 -1.46 -14.72
N ILE A 262 -10.49 -2.47 -14.29
CA ILE A 262 -10.08 -2.64 -12.89
C ILE A 262 -8.77 -1.87 -12.69
N PRO A 263 -8.72 -0.86 -11.81
CA PRO A 263 -7.48 -0.12 -11.55
C PRO A 263 -6.45 -0.97 -10.82
N VAL A 264 -5.18 -0.74 -11.16
CA VAL A 264 -4.01 -1.28 -10.49
C VAL A 264 -3.33 -0.16 -9.72
N VAL A 265 -3.04 -0.37 -8.44
CA VAL A 265 -2.16 0.49 -7.65
C VAL A 265 -0.84 -0.24 -7.44
N SER A 266 0.27 0.40 -7.75
CA SER A 266 1.61 -0.08 -7.44
C SER A 266 2.35 0.93 -6.60
N HIS A 267 2.92 0.47 -5.50
CA HIS A 267 3.87 1.28 -4.73
C HIS A 267 5.07 1.65 -5.61
N CYS A 268 5.36 2.95 -5.68
CA CYS A 268 6.50 3.52 -6.39
C CYS A 268 7.36 4.35 -5.42
N GLY A 269 7.48 3.89 -4.18
CA GLY A 269 8.21 4.44 -3.03
C GLY A 269 7.99 3.53 -1.83
N GLY A 270 8.23 4.00 -0.61
CA GLY A 270 7.88 3.25 0.61
C GLY A 270 8.76 2.01 0.81
N GLU A 271 10.08 2.19 0.75
CA GLU A 271 11.09 1.14 0.80
C GLU A 271 11.17 0.39 2.14
N SER A 272 10.51 0.91 3.18
CA SER A 272 10.60 0.37 4.54
C SER A 272 9.95 -1.02 4.69
N VAL A 273 8.97 -1.33 3.84
CA VAL A 273 8.28 -2.63 3.76
C VAL A 273 8.68 -3.30 2.44
N SER A 274 9.65 -4.19 2.52
CA SER A 274 10.19 -4.92 1.38
C SER A 274 10.63 -6.33 1.78
N THR A 275 10.93 -7.15 0.79
CA THR A 275 11.56 -8.46 0.97
C THR A 275 12.91 -8.33 1.70
N PHE A 276 13.26 -9.36 2.47
CA PHE A 276 14.60 -9.54 3.03
C PHE A 276 15.52 -10.28 2.05
N GLU A 277 14.93 -10.96 1.05
CA GLU A 277 15.65 -11.77 0.09
C GLU A 277 16.59 -10.94 -0.81
N LYS A 278 17.71 -11.56 -1.18
CA LYS A 278 18.66 -11.01 -2.17
C LYS A 278 18.37 -11.50 -3.59
N SER A 279 17.72 -12.65 -3.71
CA SER A 279 17.26 -13.21 -4.98
C SER A 279 15.83 -13.70 -4.88
N ILE A 280 15.11 -13.57 -5.98
CA ILE A 280 13.69 -13.94 -6.09
C ILE A 280 13.49 -14.92 -7.24
N VAL A 281 12.41 -15.69 -7.18
CA VAL A 281 12.00 -16.57 -8.27
C VAL A 281 11.06 -15.80 -9.20
N VAL A 282 11.51 -15.58 -10.43
CA VAL A 282 10.74 -14.90 -11.48
C VAL A 282 10.36 -15.92 -12.54
N GLU A 283 9.11 -15.86 -13.00
CA GLU A 283 8.67 -16.57 -14.20
C GLU A 283 8.50 -15.59 -15.35
N ASP A 284 9.18 -15.83 -16.47
CA ASP A 284 9.03 -15.08 -17.70
C ASP A 284 8.70 -15.99 -18.90
N GLN A 285 8.76 -15.46 -20.12
CA GLN A 285 8.48 -16.25 -21.33
C GLN A 285 9.48 -17.40 -21.58
N THR A 286 10.65 -17.36 -20.95
CA THR A 286 11.71 -18.38 -21.05
C THR A 286 11.60 -19.45 -19.97
N GLY A 287 10.79 -19.20 -18.94
CA GLY A 287 10.51 -20.12 -17.84
C GLY A 287 10.86 -19.53 -16.47
N VAL A 288 10.91 -20.42 -15.47
CA VAL A 288 11.20 -20.07 -14.08
C VAL A 288 12.71 -19.97 -13.88
N HIS A 289 13.17 -18.87 -13.31
CA HIS A 289 14.58 -18.68 -12.98
C HIS A 289 14.79 -17.84 -11.71
N ASN A 290 15.96 -17.98 -11.11
CA ASN A 290 16.39 -17.17 -9.97
C ASN A 290 16.96 -15.85 -10.48
N PHE A 291 16.44 -14.74 -9.96
CA PHE A 291 16.86 -13.39 -10.29
C PHE A 291 17.50 -12.74 -9.06
N VAL A 292 18.76 -12.35 -9.15
CA VAL A 292 19.45 -11.59 -8.09
C VAL A 292 19.02 -10.13 -8.21
N ILE A 293 18.39 -9.60 -7.16
CA ILE A 293 17.89 -8.23 -7.17
C ILE A 293 19.09 -7.28 -7.07
N PRO A 294 19.26 -6.34 -8.02
CA PRO A 294 20.30 -5.33 -7.94
C PRO A 294 20.16 -4.47 -6.68
N GLY A 295 21.28 -4.19 -6.02
CA GLY A 295 21.36 -3.35 -4.82
C GLY A 295 22.14 -4.03 -3.70
N ASN A 296 22.95 -3.26 -2.98
CA ASN A 296 23.80 -3.75 -1.90
C ASN A 296 23.09 -3.73 -0.52
N SER A 297 21.97 -3.01 -0.44
CA SER A 297 21.16 -2.90 0.77
C SER A 297 19.69 -3.23 0.49
N ARG A 298 18.92 -3.58 1.51
CA ARG A 298 17.48 -3.83 1.40
C ARG A 298 16.71 -2.65 0.78
N PRO A 299 16.94 -1.38 1.19
CA PRO A 299 16.33 -0.23 0.52
C PRO A 299 16.69 -0.08 -0.96
N GLU A 300 17.95 -0.34 -1.35
CA GLU A 300 18.35 -0.29 -2.77
C GLU A 300 17.63 -1.37 -3.60
N ARG A 301 17.51 -2.59 -3.07
CA ARG A 301 16.75 -3.67 -3.71
C ARG A 301 15.27 -3.31 -3.83
N ALA A 302 14.68 -2.73 -2.79
CA ALA A 302 13.29 -2.25 -2.81
C ALA A 302 13.08 -1.17 -3.88
N ARG A 303 13.97 -0.17 -3.97
CA ARG A 303 13.96 0.89 -5.00
C ARG A 303 14.03 0.33 -6.41
N TYR A 304 14.84 -0.71 -6.62
CA TYR A 304 14.94 -1.40 -7.90
C TYR A 304 13.61 -2.06 -8.28
N LEU A 305 13.03 -2.86 -7.37
CA LEU A 305 11.78 -3.57 -7.61
C LEU A 305 10.60 -2.61 -7.83
N ASN A 306 10.56 -1.49 -7.10
CA ASN A 306 9.55 -0.44 -7.26
C ASN A 306 9.88 0.56 -8.38
N ASN A 307 10.84 0.29 -9.28
CA ASN A 307 11.17 1.21 -10.37
C ASN A 307 9.95 1.40 -11.30
N PRO A 308 9.50 2.64 -11.56
CA PRO A 308 8.33 2.90 -12.42
C PRO A 308 8.47 2.30 -13.82
N GLU A 309 9.69 2.25 -14.37
CA GLU A 309 9.93 1.70 -15.72
C GLU A 309 9.70 0.19 -15.82
N ALA A 310 9.69 -0.54 -14.69
CA ALA A 310 9.36 -1.97 -14.69
C ALA A 310 7.92 -2.24 -15.18
N TRP A 311 7.06 -1.21 -15.17
CA TRP A 311 5.69 -1.29 -15.68
C TRP A 311 5.58 -1.01 -17.18
N ILE A 312 6.60 -0.49 -17.85
CA ILE A 312 6.54 -0.16 -19.29
C ILE A 312 6.13 -1.37 -20.13
N PRO A 313 6.73 -2.58 -19.99
CA PRO A 313 6.31 -3.74 -20.78
C PRO A 313 4.84 -4.14 -20.55
N VAL A 314 4.33 -3.93 -19.33
CA VAL A 314 2.92 -4.20 -18.99
C VAL A 314 2.00 -3.19 -19.68
N LEU A 315 2.36 -1.90 -19.64
CA LEU A 315 1.60 -0.82 -20.27
C LEU A 315 1.62 -0.89 -21.80
N GLU A 316 2.74 -1.31 -22.40
CA GLU A 316 2.83 -1.56 -23.84
C GLU A 316 1.93 -2.72 -24.28
N LYS A 317 1.86 -3.78 -23.48
CA LYS A 317 0.98 -4.93 -23.74
C LYS A 317 -0.50 -4.60 -23.49
N TYR A 318 -0.78 -3.79 -22.46
CA TYR A 318 -2.13 -3.42 -22.02
C TYR A 318 -2.28 -1.90 -21.90
N PRO A 319 -2.34 -1.15 -23.02
CA PRO A 319 -2.37 0.33 -23.00
C PRO A 319 -3.61 0.92 -22.33
N LYS A 320 -4.70 0.14 -22.22
CA LYS A 320 -5.92 0.52 -21.50
C LYS A 320 -5.84 0.30 -19.98
N LEU A 321 -4.78 -0.36 -19.48
CA LEU A 321 -4.61 -0.61 -18.06
C LEU A 321 -4.51 0.72 -17.31
N LYS A 322 -5.33 0.87 -16.28
CA LYS A 322 -5.25 2.00 -15.35
C LYS A 322 -4.24 1.68 -14.28
N LEU A 323 -3.14 2.42 -14.25
CA LEU A 323 -2.06 2.19 -13.29
C LEU A 323 -1.84 3.45 -12.44
N ASN A 324 -1.94 3.33 -11.13
CA ASN A 324 -1.46 4.32 -10.19
C ASN A 324 -0.06 3.93 -9.70
N LEU A 325 0.94 4.76 -9.99
CA LEU A 325 2.29 4.67 -9.43
C LEU A 325 2.35 5.50 -8.14
N ALA A 326 2.00 4.89 -7.01
CA ALA A 326 1.80 5.57 -5.73
C ALA A 326 3.08 6.20 -5.15
N HIS A 327 2.90 7.21 -4.29
CA HIS A 327 3.95 8.02 -3.64
C HIS A 327 4.78 8.90 -4.58
N PHE A 328 4.44 8.94 -5.87
CA PHE A 328 5.13 9.73 -6.87
C PHE A 328 6.67 9.63 -6.78
N GLY A 329 7.19 8.42 -6.53
CA GLY A 329 8.63 8.18 -6.45
C GLY A 329 9.19 8.04 -5.03
N GLY A 330 8.53 8.61 -4.01
CA GLY A 330 9.03 8.70 -2.62
C GLY A 330 9.66 10.07 -2.29
N ASP A 331 9.61 10.44 -1.02
CA ASP A 331 10.08 11.68 -0.41
C ASP A 331 11.56 12.01 -0.71
N ASP A 332 12.46 11.03 -0.54
CA ASP A 332 13.90 11.17 -0.82
C ASP A 332 14.17 11.72 -2.24
N PHE A 333 13.40 11.27 -3.22
CA PHE A 333 13.54 11.68 -4.61
C PHE A 333 12.99 13.09 -4.83
N TRP A 334 11.93 13.48 -4.14
CA TRP A 334 11.40 14.85 -4.17
C TRP A 334 12.32 15.84 -3.45
N LEU A 335 12.97 15.43 -2.35
CA LEU A 335 14.01 16.23 -1.69
C LEU A 335 15.22 16.44 -2.60
N ASN A 336 15.65 15.42 -3.34
CA ASN A 336 16.71 15.57 -4.33
C ASN A 336 16.26 16.42 -5.53
N HIS A 337 14.99 16.30 -5.92
CA HIS A 337 14.38 17.09 -6.98
C HIS A 337 14.38 18.59 -6.63
N SER A 338 14.06 18.94 -5.38
CA SER A 338 14.04 20.35 -4.93
C SER A 338 15.44 20.98 -4.83
N LYS A 339 16.47 20.17 -4.55
CA LYS A 339 17.86 20.64 -4.38
C LYS A 339 18.64 20.81 -5.67
N THR A 340 18.18 20.24 -6.78
CA THR A 340 18.94 20.18 -8.04
C THR A 340 18.24 20.92 -9.17
N ASN A 341 18.96 21.79 -9.89
CA ASN A 341 18.41 22.46 -11.09
C ASN A 341 18.05 21.47 -12.22
N LEU A 342 18.65 20.28 -12.19
CA LEU A 342 18.36 19.21 -13.13
C LEU A 342 17.19 18.35 -12.70
N GLY A 343 16.66 18.45 -11.47
CA GLY A 343 15.61 17.58 -10.93
C GLY A 343 16.01 16.11 -10.81
N ASP A 344 15.26 15.36 -10.00
CA ASP A 344 15.48 13.92 -9.82
C ASP A 344 14.99 13.08 -11.02
N VAL A 345 15.77 12.07 -11.39
CA VAL A 345 15.51 11.22 -12.57
C VAL A 345 14.26 10.35 -12.39
N ARG A 346 13.97 9.86 -11.18
CA ARG A 346 12.80 9.01 -10.90
C ARG A 346 11.52 9.82 -11.01
N VAL A 347 11.49 11.01 -10.40
CA VAL A 347 10.36 11.95 -10.51
C VAL A 347 10.08 12.28 -11.99
N LYS A 348 11.12 12.61 -12.75
CA LYS A 348 11.01 12.90 -14.19
C LYS A 348 10.48 11.74 -15.02
N LYS A 349 10.89 10.50 -14.71
CA LYS A 349 10.38 9.29 -15.37
C LYS A 349 8.89 9.11 -15.12
N ILE A 350 8.43 9.27 -13.87
CA ILE A 350 7.01 9.19 -13.54
C ILE A 350 6.23 10.29 -14.28
N ILE A 351 6.72 11.53 -14.28
CA ILE A 351 6.14 12.63 -15.07
C ILE A 351 6.03 12.25 -16.56
N ALA A 352 7.09 11.69 -17.16
CA ALA A 352 7.05 11.27 -18.55
C ALA A 352 6.02 10.16 -18.81
N MET A 353 5.84 9.22 -17.88
CA MET A 353 4.80 8.20 -17.97
C MET A 353 3.38 8.77 -17.85
N LEU A 354 3.16 9.74 -16.94
CA LEU A 354 1.88 10.45 -16.79
C LEU A 354 1.49 11.23 -18.07
N LYS A 355 2.49 11.77 -18.77
CA LYS A 355 2.34 12.55 -20.01
C LYS A 355 2.10 11.70 -21.24
N ASN A 356 2.40 10.40 -21.19
CA ASN A 356 2.29 9.55 -22.36
C ASN A 356 0.81 9.35 -22.76
N PRO A 357 0.38 9.83 -23.94
CA PRO A 357 -1.03 9.77 -24.34
C PRO A 357 -1.53 8.34 -24.62
N ASN A 358 -0.61 7.37 -24.76
CA ASN A 358 -0.96 5.98 -25.02
C ASN A 358 -1.22 5.18 -23.74
N TRP A 359 -0.93 5.75 -22.56
CA TRP A 359 -1.05 5.06 -21.28
C TRP A 359 -2.03 5.76 -20.35
N ASN A 360 -2.70 4.98 -19.51
CA ASN A 360 -3.60 5.50 -18.49
C ASN A 360 -2.94 5.47 -17.10
N VAL A 361 -1.82 6.20 -16.98
CA VAL A 361 -1.04 6.28 -15.75
C VAL A 361 -1.52 7.44 -14.89
N TYR A 362 -1.60 7.19 -13.59
CA TYR A 362 -1.88 8.13 -12.51
C TYR A 362 -0.79 7.99 -11.44
N THR A 363 -0.78 8.92 -10.51
CA THR A 363 0.04 8.87 -9.30
C THR A 363 -0.75 9.47 -8.14
N ASP A 364 -0.36 9.14 -6.91
CA ASP A 364 -0.79 9.85 -5.71
C ASP A 364 0.44 10.40 -4.98
N PHE A 365 0.22 11.43 -4.16
CA PHE A 365 1.27 12.02 -3.33
C PHE A 365 1.27 11.50 -1.89
N SER A 366 0.66 10.33 -1.67
CA SER A 366 0.60 9.67 -0.37
C SER A 366 1.99 9.36 0.17
N PHE A 367 2.12 9.13 1.48
CA PHE A 367 3.40 9.08 2.20
C PHE A 367 4.15 10.43 2.23
N ASN A 368 4.36 11.08 1.09
CA ASN A 368 5.03 12.38 1.01
C ASN A 368 4.23 13.52 1.66
N LEU A 369 2.95 13.30 1.99
CA LEU A 369 2.06 14.29 2.60
C LEU A 369 2.49 14.78 3.98
N VAL A 370 3.40 14.08 4.67
CA VAL A 370 3.90 14.53 5.97
C VAL A 370 5.18 15.36 5.88
N GLU A 371 5.73 15.52 4.66
CA GLU A 371 6.94 16.27 4.41
C GLU A 371 6.61 17.66 3.86
N SER A 372 6.25 18.60 4.74
CA SER A 372 5.76 19.94 4.36
C SER A 372 6.73 20.73 3.47
N GLU A 373 8.03 20.46 3.56
CA GLU A 373 9.05 21.10 2.72
C GLU A 373 8.96 20.71 1.23
N LEU A 374 8.26 19.63 0.90
CA LEU A 374 8.07 19.16 -0.48
C LEU A 374 6.96 19.92 -1.22
N PHE A 375 6.04 20.55 -0.50
CA PHE A 375 4.78 21.04 -1.06
C PHE A 375 4.99 22.14 -2.09
N GLU A 376 5.90 23.08 -1.83
CA GLU A 376 6.22 24.14 -2.79
C GLU A 376 6.84 23.58 -4.07
N THR A 377 7.73 22.58 -3.94
CA THR A 377 8.36 21.93 -5.10
C THR A 377 7.33 21.16 -5.92
N PHE A 378 6.46 20.41 -5.25
CA PHE A 378 5.36 19.71 -5.89
C PHE A 378 4.38 20.65 -6.59
N LYS A 379 4.02 21.77 -5.96
CA LYS A 379 3.20 22.82 -6.57
C LYS A 379 3.85 23.37 -7.84
N LYS A 380 5.17 23.67 -7.81
CA LYS A 380 5.91 24.14 -8.99
C LYS A 380 5.84 23.15 -10.14
N GLU A 381 5.93 21.85 -9.87
CA GLU A 381 5.77 20.82 -10.91
C GLU A 381 4.34 20.77 -11.47
N LEU A 382 3.31 20.94 -10.64
CA LEU A 382 1.93 21.04 -11.14
C LEU A 382 1.69 22.31 -11.97
N ASP A 383 2.25 23.46 -11.55
CA ASP A 383 2.19 24.73 -12.27
C ASP A 383 2.88 24.60 -13.66
N ALA A 384 4.05 23.94 -13.71
CA ALA A 384 4.82 23.76 -14.93
C ALA A 384 4.26 22.69 -15.88
N ASN A 385 3.48 21.73 -15.37
CA ASN A 385 3.01 20.57 -16.11
C ASN A 385 1.48 20.41 -16.04
N ALA A 386 0.74 21.33 -16.68
CA ALA A 386 -0.73 21.33 -16.65
C ALA A 386 -1.40 20.00 -17.02
N GLU A 387 -0.77 19.23 -17.91
CA GLU A 387 -1.23 17.92 -18.38
C GLU A 387 -1.24 16.84 -17.28
N ILE A 388 -0.33 16.88 -16.30
CA ILE A 388 -0.31 15.88 -15.22
C ILE A 388 -1.31 16.18 -14.11
N GLN A 389 -1.83 17.41 -14.02
CA GLN A 389 -2.74 17.79 -12.93
C GLN A 389 -4.01 16.92 -12.89
N SER A 390 -4.44 16.38 -14.04
CA SER A 390 -5.59 15.44 -14.13
C SER A 390 -5.27 14.00 -13.72
N LYS A 391 -3.99 13.71 -13.45
CA LYS A 391 -3.45 12.37 -13.19
C LYS A 391 -2.85 12.22 -11.79
N VAL A 392 -2.89 13.26 -10.99
CA VAL A 392 -2.32 13.31 -9.64
C VAL A 392 -3.45 13.34 -8.61
N MET A 393 -3.40 12.42 -7.66
CA MET A 393 -4.49 12.14 -6.71
C MET A 393 -4.06 12.37 -5.26
N PHE A 394 -5.04 12.64 -4.40
CA PHE A 394 -4.86 12.63 -2.95
C PHE A 394 -4.92 11.19 -2.41
N GLY A 395 -4.01 10.88 -1.50
CA GLY A 395 -4.09 9.69 -0.67
C GLY A 395 -3.16 9.83 0.53
N THR A 396 -3.40 9.13 1.63
CA THR A 396 -2.63 9.33 2.87
C THR A 396 -1.47 8.35 3.02
N ASP A 397 -1.68 7.10 2.62
CA ASP A 397 -0.88 5.95 3.06
C ASP A 397 -0.94 5.78 4.60
N TYR A 398 -2.15 5.98 5.15
CA TYR A 398 -2.41 5.86 6.59
C TYR A 398 -1.84 4.57 7.18
N TRP A 399 -1.42 4.69 8.44
CA TRP A 399 -0.60 3.78 9.24
C TRP A 399 0.90 3.77 8.89
N VAL A 400 1.27 3.75 7.61
CA VAL A 400 2.69 3.75 7.21
C VAL A 400 3.32 5.16 7.32
N VAL A 401 2.50 6.20 7.15
CA VAL A 401 2.94 7.60 7.17
C VAL A 401 2.88 8.29 8.54
N LEU A 402 2.04 7.83 9.47
CA LEU A 402 2.00 8.37 10.84
C LEU A 402 3.39 8.41 11.52
N PRO A 403 4.28 7.47 11.18
CA PRO A 403 5.70 7.52 11.46
C PRO A 403 6.49 8.78 11.15
N ALA A 404 6.09 9.47 10.10
CA ALA A 404 6.86 10.54 9.50
C ALA A 404 6.25 11.92 9.78
N GLY A 405 5.13 12.02 10.49
CA GLY A 405 4.62 13.30 10.97
C GLY A 405 3.17 13.33 11.43
N ASP A 406 2.70 14.54 11.75
CA ASP A 406 1.32 14.81 12.17
C ASP A 406 0.38 14.80 10.97
N LEU A 407 -0.05 13.61 10.56
CA LEU A 407 -0.87 13.41 9.37
C LEU A 407 -2.09 14.35 9.29
N LEU A 408 -2.81 14.57 10.41
CA LEU A 408 -4.02 15.40 10.40
C LEU A 408 -3.68 16.87 10.11
N ASN A 409 -2.65 17.41 10.75
CA ASN A 409 -2.26 18.80 10.54
C ASN A 409 -1.56 18.98 9.19
N THR A 410 -0.61 18.10 8.85
CA THR A 410 0.18 18.25 7.61
C THR A 410 -0.65 18.03 6.35
N GLN A 411 -1.67 17.15 6.36
CA GLN A 411 -2.60 17.07 5.21
C GLN A 411 -3.44 18.35 5.07
N GLY A 412 -3.75 19.05 6.18
CA GLY A 412 -4.44 20.34 6.13
C GLY A 412 -3.56 21.39 5.45
N GLU A 413 -2.31 21.50 5.90
CA GLU A 413 -1.31 22.39 5.29
C GLU A 413 -1.10 22.09 3.81
N PHE A 414 -1.03 20.82 3.44
CA PHE A 414 -0.90 20.38 2.05
C PHE A 414 -2.04 20.90 1.17
N LEU A 415 -3.29 20.70 1.61
CA LEU A 415 -4.47 21.10 0.86
C LEU A 415 -4.64 22.63 0.82
N ASP A 416 -4.20 23.34 1.85
CA ASP A 416 -4.21 24.80 1.88
C ASP A 416 -3.16 25.37 0.91
N GLN A 417 -1.94 24.82 0.88
CA GLN A 417 -0.89 25.23 -0.07
C GLN A 417 -1.23 24.91 -1.53
N LEU A 418 -2.01 23.86 -1.78
CA LEU A 418 -2.44 23.42 -3.10
C LEU A 418 -3.85 23.87 -3.48
N THR A 419 -4.31 25.01 -2.98
CA THR A 419 -5.70 25.50 -3.19
C THR A 419 -6.16 25.43 -4.65
N ASP A 420 -5.31 25.76 -5.63
CA ASP A 420 -5.65 25.72 -7.07
C ASP A 420 -5.88 24.30 -7.63
N TYR A 421 -5.33 23.29 -6.96
CA TYR A 421 -5.34 21.88 -7.38
C TYR A 421 -6.19 20.98 -6.49
N ARG A 422 -6.48 21.44 -5.27
CA ARG A 422 -7.11 20.70 -4.19
C ARG A 422 -8.33 19.90 -4.65
N ASP A 423 -9.36 20.58 -5.17
CA ASP A 423 -10.66 19.97 -5.48
C ASP A 423 -10.52 18.88 -6.56
N ARG A 424 -9.54 19.05 -7.45
CA ARG A 424 -9.19 18.03 -8.44
C ARG A 424 -8.52 16.83 -7.77
N MET A 425 -7.51 17.06 -6.93
CA MET A 425 -6.76 15.99 -6.27
C MET A 425 -7.62 15.14 -5.33
N ILE A 426 -8.52 15.77 -4.57
CA ILE A 426 -9.34 15.08 -3.57
C ILE A 426 -10.64 14.49 -4.13
N SER A 427 -11.01 14.79 -5.38
CA SER A 427 -12.29 14.33 -5.94
C SER A 427 -12.22 14.01 -7.43
N THR A 428 -11.93 15.00 -8.30
CA THR A 428 -12.05 14.80 -9.76
C THR A 428 -11.05 13.79 -10.33
N ALA A 429 -9.76 13.89 -10.00
CA ALA A 429 -8.73 12.97 -10.49
C ALA A 429 -8.93 11.54 -9.96
N PRO A 430 -9.23 11.33 -8.66
CA PRO A 430 -9.64 10.00 -8.18
C PRO A 430 -10.86 9.46 -8.91
N LEU A 431 -11.93 10.25 -9.11
CA LEU A 431 -13.12 9.83 -9.86
C LEU A 431 -12.79 9.42 -11.31
N ASP A 432 -11.89 10.16 -11.98
CA ASP A 432 -11.41 9.81 -13.32
C ASP A 432 -10.66 8.47 -13.30
N PHE A 433 -9.76 8.27 -12.33
CA PHE A 433 -9.06 7.00 -12.14
C PHE A 433 -10.04 5.85 -11.94
N ILE A 434 -11.05 6.01 -11.10
CA ILE A 434 -11.96 4.91 -10.75
C ILE A 434 -13.07 4.67 -11.79
N LEU A 435 -13.64 5.70 -12.44
CA LEU A 435 -14.86 5.57 -13.24
C LEU A 435 -14.75 5.90 -14.73
N LYS A 436 -13.71 6.60 -15.18
CA LYS A 436 -13.56 6.97 -16.60
C LYS A 436 -13.20 5.76 -17.46
N ILE A 437 -13.90 5.51 -18.56
CA ILE A 437 -13.66 4.37 -19.46
C ILE A 437 -12.86 4.83 -20.67
#